data_AF-A0A840ZT60-F1
#
_entry.id   AF-A0A840ZT60-F1
#
_cell.length_a   1.000
_cell.length_b   1.000
_cell.length_c   1.000
_cell.angle_alpha   90.00
_cell.angle_beta   90.00
_cell.angle_gamma   90.00
#
_symmetry.space_group_name_H-M   'P 1'
#
loop_
_entity.id
_entity.type
_entity.pdbx_description
1 polymer ?
#
loop_
_entity_poly.entity_id
_entity_poly.type
_entity_poly.pdbx_seq_one_letter_code
_entity_poly.pdbx_strand_id
1 'polypeptide(L)'
;MTPAPEYATSEVVLSSLYRVIGLPNASERSVPTQGTYLQGLIRRARERKPGSNAGTLDADAFDTLLNSVLESPKRSSQSAKRFLQVTPLVPQLALFSGAPRLAGSPWTPGTLVRRMIWLGAANQDAAESTWRRLFDALAVGEGDDVFARFLQTEVEAWLPETVWTYLPPHDEMPLCADAGEGAFPARQFVQDLESIIASKPMLTRRQWTSLLEAVLRLGTVAHVMWLCELHARVWSCLSEALEGKGPSSVGEARTRMFPERFSFLPLSNKPLPGIRDSISRYLAARLGINATLWALAEAGVAPADLLGSADGLAKTCTQIREHFAGAAASSIRASVEELLDRETRTLLCRKGIGSNVDEFVTYSLQQRQTANPRLRGYDQGYLLRKRGSYSRSPWVVSLGPVATIALVHCSLAGAAGPRSVHRLAQHLAAYGVAMDHRDIPQNELGHQLRMLGLVLDSPDAESGMLLVPPFRRVSPDGGVA
;
A
#
# COMPACT_ATOMS: atom_id res chain seq x y z
N MET A 1 -8.11 11.41 -3.34
CA MET A 1 -7.91 10.42 -2.25
C MET A 1 -8.89 10.71 -1.13
N THR A 2 -9.96 9.91 -0.99
CA THR A 2 -11.00 10.17 0.02
C THR A 2 -11.42 8.85 0.69
N PRO A 3 -11.28 8.73 2.04
CA PRO A 3 -10.55 9.65 2.92
C PRO A 3 -9.06 9.74 2.53
N ALA A 4 -8.36 10.77 3.01
CA ALA A 4 -6.91 10.82 2.85
C ALA A 4 -6.25 9.67 3.63
N PRO A 5 -5.17 9.07 3.10
CA PRO A 5 -4.35 8.15 3.88
C PRO A 5 -3.92 8.77 5.20
N GLU A 6 -3.81 7.94 6.23
CA GLU A 6 -3.35 8.29 7.57
C GLU A 6 -2.32 7.25 8.04
N TYR A 7 -1.82 7.40 9.27
CA TYR A 7 -0.95 6.41 9.88
C TYR A 7 -1.44 4.97 9.64
N ALA A 8 -0.66 4.21 8.88
CA ALA A 8 -0.83 2.79 8.71
C ALA A 8 0.55 2.15 8.48
N THR A 9 0.74 0.96 9.04
CA THR A 9 1.85 0.08 8.70
C THR A 9 1.32 -1.04 7.80
N SER A 10 2.20 -1.88 7.23
CA SER A 10 1.76 -3.03 6.40
C SER A 10 0.74 -3.92 7.10
N GLU A 11 0.95 -4.22 8.38
CA GLU A 11 0.00 -4.99 9.20
C GLU A 11 -1.36 -4.30 9.34
N VAL A 12 -1.37 -2.97 9.52
CA VAL A 12 -2.63 -2.20 9.61
C VAL A 12 -3.37 -2.25 8.27
N VAL A 13 -2.64 -2.18 7.15
CA VAL A 13 -3.23 -2.34 5.81
C VAL A 13 -3.84 -3.73 5.65
N LEU A 14 -3.12 -4.78 6.05
CA LEU A 14 -3.59 -6.16 5.96
C LEU A 14 -4.76 -6.45 6.91
N SER A 15 -4.73 -5.99 8.16
CA SER A 15 -5.86 -6.07 9.09
C SER A 15 -7.09 -5.37 8.51
N SER A 16 -6.91 -4.18 7.91
CA SER A 16 -8.01 -3.46 7.27
C SER A 16 -8.56 -4.21 6.06
N LEU A 17 -7.68 -4.85 5.29
CA LEU A 17 -8.06 -5.69 4.16
C LEU A 17 -8.94 -6.88 4.61
N TYR A 18 -8.57 -7.61 5.67
CA TYR A 18 -9.42 -8.67 6.23
C TYR A 18 -10.83 -8.15 6.56
N ARG A 19 -10.91 -6.98 7.21
CA ARG A 19 -12.20 -6.37 7.56
C ARG A 19 -13.05 -6.05 6.33
N VAL A 20 -12.43 -5.45 5.30
CA VAL A 20 -13.14 -5.03 4.08
C VAL A 20 -13.57 -6.21 3.20
N ILE A 21 -12.81 -7.31 3.18
CA ILE A 21 -13.05 -8.43 2.27
C ILE A 21 -13.87 -9.56 2.87
N GLY A 22 -13.85 -9.74 4.19
CA GLY A 22 -14.37 -10.97 4.78
C GLY A 22 -14.94 -10.93 6.21
N LEU A 23 -14.94 -9.79 6.91
CA LEU A 23 -15.49 -9.69 8.26
C LEU A 23 -16.71 -8.74 8.28
N PRO A 24 -17.94 -9.24 8.08
CA PRO A 24 -19.13 -8.40 8.09
C PRO A 24 -19.26 -7.65 9.41
N ASN A 25 -19.72 -6.39 9.34
CA ASN A 25 -19.90 -5.48 10.48
C ASN A 25 -18.62 -5.06 11.22
N ALA A 26 -17.45 -5.62 10.87
CA ALA A 26 -16.17 -5.16 11.41
C ALA A 26 -15.77 -3.84 10.73
N SER A 27 -15.41 -2.84 11.53
CA SER A 27 -14.93 -1.56 11.03
C SER A 27 -13.71 -1.10 11.80
N GLU A 28 -12.92 -0.20 11.23
CA GLU A 28 -11.76 0.40 11.90
C GLU A 28 -12.12 1.04 13.25
N ARG A 29 -13.35 1.55 13.37
CA ARG A 29 -13.86 2.17 14.60
C ARG A 29 -14.18 1.15 15.70
N SER A 30 -14.57 -0.08 15.36
CA SER A 30 -14.94 -1.09 16.35
C SER A 30 -13.74 -1.78 16.99
N VAL A 31 -12.58 -1.79 16.32
CA VAL A 31 -11.37 -2.52 16.74
C VAL A 31 -10.92 -2.21 18.18
N PRO A 32 -10.82 -0.94 18.63
CA PRO A 32 -10.39 -0.64 20.01
C PRO A 32 -11.35 -1.17 21.07
N THR A 33 -12.65 -1.09 20.81
CA THR A 33 -13.70 -1.60 21.69
C THR A 33 -13.62 -3.12 21.77
N GLN A 34 -13.44 -3.80 20.64
CA GLN A 34 -13.29 -5.25 20.58
C GLN A 34 -12.02 -5.75 21.30
N GLY A 35 -10.90 -5.03 21.19
CA GLY A 35 -9.70 -5.35 21.96
C GLY A 35 -9.89 -5.19 23.48
N THR A 36 -10.64 -4.17 23.90
CA THR A 36 -10.98 -3.98 25.32
C THR A 36 -11.93 -5.07 25.82
N TYR A 37 -12.90 -5.46 24.99
CA TYR A 37 -13.83 -6.55 25.27
C TYR A 37 -13.09 -7.88 25.45
N LEU A 38 -12.20 -8.24 24.54
CA LEU A 38 -11.36 -9.45 24.62
C LEU A 38 -10.52 -9.48 25.89
N GLN A 39 -9.82 -8.38 26.22
CA GLN A 39 -9.06 -8.29 27.47
C GLN A 39 -9.96 -8.47 28.71
N GLY A 40 -11.20 -8.00 28.66
CA GLY A 40 -12.21 -8.24 29.68
C GLY A 40 -12.59 -9.71 29.82
N LEU A 41 -12.76 -10.42 28.69
CA LEU A 41 -13.03 -11.86 28.68
C LEU A 41 -11.87 -12.66 29.29
N ILE A 42 -10.63 -12.37 28.88
CA ILE A 42 -9.42 -13.01 29.40
C ILE A 42 -9.32 -12.80 30.92
N ARG A 43 -9.53 -11.57 31.41
CA ARG A 43 -9.51 -11.28 32.86
C ARG A 43 -10.57 -12.07 33.63
N ARG A 44 -11.80 -12.11 33.14
CA ARG A 44 -12.89 -12.87 33.78
C ARG A 44 -12.61 -14.37 33.78
N ALA A 45 -11.98 -14.90 32.73
CA ALA A 45 -11.63 -16.31 32.65
C ALA A 45 -10.55 -16.69 33.68
N ARG A 46 -9.56 -15.81 33.93
CA ARG A 46 -8.56 -15.97 35.01
C ARG A 46 -9.18 -16.06 36.41
N GLU A 47 -10.27 -15.34 36.63
CA GLU A 47 -10.96 -15.28 37.93
C GLU A 47 -11.90 -16.47 38.17
N ARG A 48 -12.23 -17.26 37.14
CA ARG A 48 -13.10 -18.45 37.26
C ARG A 48 -12.31 -19.69 37.70
N LYS A 49 -13.00 -20.64 38.37
CA LYS A 49 -12.41 -21.92 38.77
C LYS A 49 -11.85 -22.68 37.55
N PRO A 50 -10.74 -23.42 37.70
CA PRO A 50 -10.15 -24.20 36.62
C PRO A 50 -11.17 -25.18 36.04
N GLY A 51 -11.47 -25.08 34.74
CA GLY A 51 -12.35 -26.01 34.03
C GLY A 51 -13.29 -25.41 32.97
N SER A 52 -13.51 -24.08 32.94
CA SER A 52 -14.30 -23.43 31.88
C SER A 52 -13.40 -22.62 30.94
N ASN A 53 -12.58 -23.29 30.14
CA ASN A 53 -11.78 -22.61 29.13
C ASN A 53 -12.65 -22.31 27.90
N ALA A 54 -12.48 -21.13 27.32
CA ALA A 54 -13.15 -20.76 26.08
C ALA A 54 -12.61 -21.58 24.90
N GLY A 55 -11.29 -21.79 24.87
CA GLY A 55 -10.57 -22.59 23.86
C GLY A 55 -9.68 -23.69 24.47
N THR A 56 -8.67 -24.11 23.71
CA THR A 56 -7.71 -25.13 24.12
C THR A 56 -6.74 -24.58 25.15
N LEU A 57 -6.34 -23.31 25.01
CA LEU A 57 -5.48 -22.64 25.97
C LEU A 57 -6.28 -22.14 27.17
N ASP A 58 -5.64 -22.18 28.35
CA ASP A 58 -6.13 -21.38 29.47
C ASP A 58 -5.93 -19.88 29.21
N ALA A 59 -6.52 -19.05 30.07
CA ALA A 59 -6.49 -17.60 29.91
C ALA A 59 -5.07 -17.00 29.95
N ASP A 60 -4.14 -17.60 30.70
CA ASP A 60 -2.76 -17.11 30.82
C ASP A 60 -1.90 -17.48 29.61
N ALA A 61 -2.06 -18.69 29.11
CA ALA A 61 -1.42 -19.15 27.89
C ALA A 61 -1.94 -18.38 26.67
N PHE A 62 -3.25 -18.11 26.60
CA PHE A 62 -3.83 -17.29 25.53
C PHE A 62 -3.35 -15.82 25.59
N ASP A 63 -3.30 -15.21 26.78
CA ASP A 63 -2.75 -13.86 26.94
C ASP A 63 -1.26 -13.80 26.55
N THR A 64 -0.50 -14.87 26.85
CA THR A 64 0.91 -15.00 26.45
C THR A 64 1.05 -15.15 24.93
N LEU A 65 0.18 -15.94 24.29
CA LEU A 65 0.14 -16.08 22.84
C LEU A 65 -0.05 -14.71 22.16
N LEU A 66 -0.99 -13.90 22.66
CA LEU A 66 -1.26 -12.57 22.11
C LEU A 66 -0.15 -11.55 22.40
N ASN A 67 0.32 -11.46 23.65
CA ASN A 67 1.24 -10.39 24.08
C ASN A 67 2.72 -10.75 23.99
N SER A 68 3.07 -11.96 23.57
CA SER A 68 4.48 -12.37 23.40
C SER A 68 4.74 -12.98 22.03
N VAL A 69 3.96 -13.99 21.64
CA VAL A 69 4.23 -14.74 20.39
C VAL A 69 3.80 -13.95 19.16
N LEU A 70 2.62 -13.34 19.22
CA LEU A 70 2.03 -12.57 18.12
C LEU A 70 2.30 -11.07 18.23
N GLU A 71 2.99 -10.61 19.27
CA GLU A 71 3.21 -9.20 19.54
C GLU A 71 3.89 -8.49 18.36
N SER A 72 3.20 -7.48 17.83
CA SER A 72 3.80 -6.55 16.87
C SER A 72 4.66 -5.52 17.60
N PRO A 73 5.91 -5.26 17.17
CA PRO A 73 6.80 -4.34 17.87
C PRO A 73 6.21 -2.93 17.96
N LYS A 74 6.07 -2.43 19.19
CA LYS A 74 5.70 -1.03 19.45
C LYS A 74 6.87 -0.09 19.13
N ARG A 75 6.55 1.11 18.67
CA ARG A 75 7.56 2.16 18.48
C ARG A 75 8.03 2.70 19.83
N SER A 76 9.27 3.16 19.89
CA SER A 76 9.84 3.77 21.10
C SER A 76 9.05 4.99 21.62
N SER A 77 8.31 5.68 20.75
CA SER A 77 7.48 6.85 21.09
C SER A 77 5.99 6.52 21.24
N GLN A 78 5.57 5.27 20.99
CA GLN A 78 4.16 4.88 21.11
C GLN A 78 3.82 4.70 22.59
N SER A 79 2.71 5.28 23.01
CA SER A 79 2.22 5.14 24.38
C SER A 79 2.09 3.66 24.75
N ALA A 80 2.55 3.29 25.94
CA ALA A 80 2.34 1.96 26.52
C ALA A 80 0.86 1.64 26.82
N LYS A 81 -0.08 2.57 26.51
CA LYS A 81 -1.52 2.32 26.57
C LYS A 81 -1.84 0.99 25.90
N ARG A 82 -2.64 0.19 26.61
CA ARG A 82 -2.92 -1.25 26.40
C ARG A 82 -3.75 -1.53 25.14
N PHE A 83 -3.37 -1.01 23.99
CA PHE A 83 -3.96 -1.47 22.73
C PHE A 83 -3.24 -2.73 22.27
N LEU A 84 -4.01 -3.77 21.96
CA LEU A 84 -3.49 -5.05 21.52
C LEU A 84 -3.07 -4.92 20.05
N GLN A 85 -1.76 -4.97 19.79
CA GLN A 85 -1.21 -4.94 18.45
C GLN A 85 -0.53 -6.28 18.16
N VAL A 86 -1.18 -7.08 17.31
CA VAL A 86 -0.72 -8.43 16.97
C VAL A 86 -0.56 -8.58 15.46
N THR A 87 0.32 -9.50 15.07
CA THR A 87 0.54 -9.87 13.67
C THR A 87 -0.75 -10.43 13.08
N PRO A 88 -1.26 -9.92 11.94
CA PRO A 88 -2.55 -10.36 11.37
C PRO A 88 -2.42 -11.67 10.58
N LEU A 89 -2.01 -12.74 11.26
CA LEU A 89 -1.79 -14.06 10.65
C LEU A 89 -3.09 -14.73 10.22
N VAL A 90 -4.17 -14.55 10.99
CA VAL A 90 -5.48 -15.14 10.69
C VAL A 90 -6.56 -14.05 10.70
N PRO A 91 -7.67 -14.19 9.94
CA PRO A 91 -8.65 -13.12 9.79
C PRO A 91 -9.20 -12.55 11.10
N GLN A 92 -9.51 -13.41 12.07
CA GLN A 92 -10.20 -13.02 13.31
C GLN A 92 -9.36 -12.08 14.19
N LEU A 93 -8.03 -12.09 14.05
CA LEU A 93 -7.17 -11.12 14.74
C LEU A 93 -7.47 -9.67 14.32
N ALA A 94 -8.00 -9.47 13.11
CA ALA A 94 -8.38 -8.15 12.61
C ALA A 94 -9.65 -7.60 13.29
N LEU A 95 -10.38 -8.38 14.08
CA LEU A 95 -11.53 -7.88 14.84
C LEU A 95 -11.12 -6.92 15.96
N PHE A 96 -9.95 -7.17 16.56
CA PHE A 96 -9.48 -6.46 17.76
C PHE A 96 -8.08 -5.86 17.63
N SER A 97 -7.42 -6.03 16.48
CA SER A 97 -6.09 -5.49 16.23
C SER A 97 -5.92 -4.79 14.89
N GLY A 98 -4.82 -4.03 14.76
CA GLY A 98 -4.40 -3.39 13.52
C GLY A 98 -5.31 -2.24 13.06
N ALA A 99 -5.75 -1.38 13.98
CA ALA A 99 -6.45 -0.14 13.63
C ALA A 99 -5.49 1.06 13.42
N PRO A 100 -5.73 1.94 12.43
CA PRO A 100 -4.96 3.17 12.22
C PRO A 100 -4.98 4.14 13.41
N ARG A 101 -6.14 4.29 14.07
CA ARG A 101 -6.34 5.15 15.24
C ARG A 101 -7.23 4.47 16.26
N LEU A 102 -7.06 4.86 17.53
CA LEU A 102 -7.82 4.32 18.66
C LEU A 102 -9.18 5.01 18.87
N ALA A 103 -9.47 6.11 18.16
CA ALA A 103 -10.68 6.90 18.32
C ALA A 103 -11.04 7.68 17.04
N GLY A 104 -12.28 8.16 16.98
CA GLY A 104 -12.79 9.00 15.90
C GLY A 104 -13.28 8.22 14.67
N SER A 105 -12.98 8.76 13.50
CA SER A 105 -13.29 8.15 12.19
C SER A 105 -11.98 7.76 11.49
N PRO A 106 -11.32 6.67 11.92
CA PRO A 106 -10.10 6.19 11.29
C PRO A 106 -10.31 5.91 9.80
N TRP A 107 -9.29 6.20 9.00
CA TRP A 107 -9.24 5.80 7.60
C TRP A 107 -9.32 4.27 7.46
N THR A 108 -9.84 3.76 6.34
CA THR A 108 -9.95 2.32 6.04
C THR A 108 -9.00 1.94 4.91
N PRO A 109 -7.74 1.55 5.20
CA PRO A 109 -6.77 1.16 4.17
C PRO A 109 -7.21 0.00 3.27
N GLY A 110 -8.01 -0.95 3.75
CA GLY A 110 -8.48 -2.08 2.96
C GLY A 110 -9.30 -1.64 1.73
N THR A 111 -10.00 -0.50 1.83
CA THR A 111 -10.73 0.11 0.71
C THR A 111 -9.78 0.64 -0.37
N LEU A 112 -8.57 1.08 -0.01
CA LEU A 112 -7.53 1.46 -0.99
C LEU A 112 -7.09 0.24 -1.79
N VAL A 113 -6.83 -0.89 -1.14
CA VAL A 113 -6.45 -2.14 -1.80
C VAL A 113 -7.56 -2.60 -2.76
N ARG A 114 -8.81 -2.57 -2.30
CA ARG A 114 -9.98 -2.86 -3.15
C ARG A 114 -10.00 -1.95 -4.39
N ARG A 115 -9.92 -0.63 -4.22
CA ARG A 115 -9.90 0.31 -5.36
C ARG A 115 -8.73 0.07 -6.31
N MET A 116 -7.56 -0.26 -5.79
CA MET A 116 -6.40 -0.60 -6.61
C MET A 116 -6.63 -1.85 -7.46
N ILE A 117 -7.34 -2.85 -6.95
CA ILE A 117 -7.68 -4.06 -7.71
C ILE A 117 -8.56 -3.71 -8.92
N TRP A 118 -9.61 -2.91 -8.71
CA TRP A 118 -10.47 -2.47 -9.81
C TRP A 118 -9.78 -1.55 -10.82
N LEU A 119 -8.94 -0.64 -10.33
CA LEU A 119 -8.17 0.24 -11.22
C LEU A 119 -7.12 -0.55 -12.02
N GLY A 120 -6.48 -1.54 -11.41
CA GLY A 120 -5.37 -2.29 -12.00
C GLY A 120 -5.81 -3.43 -12.93
N ALA A 121 -7.02 -3.96 -12.74
CA ALA A 121 -7.59 -5.03 -13.55
C ALA A 121 -7.93 -4.57 -14.97
N ALA A 122 -8.02 -5.54 -15.90
CA ALA A 122 -8.37 -5.28 -17.29
C ALA A 122 -9.85 -4.90 -17.46
N ASN A 123 -10.72 -5.46 -16.63
CA ASN A 123 -12.16 -5.24 -16.63
C ASN A 123 -12.75 -5.63 -15.25
N GLN A 124 -14.05 -5.43 -15.09
CA GLN A 124 -14.77 -5.72 -13.84
C GLN A 124 -14.69 -7.21 -13.47
N ASP A 125 -14.89 -8.13 -14.41
CA ASP A 125 -14.85 -9.58 -14.15
C ASP A 125 -13.47 -10.03 -13.62
N ALA A 126 -12.40 -9.51 -14.21
CA ALA A 126 -11.03 -9.77 -13.76
C ALA A 126 -10.78 -9.21 -12.35
N ALA A 127 -11.34 -8.04 -12.02
CA ALA A 127 -11.25 -7.45 -10.69
C ALA A 127 -12.01 -8.30 -9.65
N GLU A 128 -13.23 -8.73 -9.96
CA GLU A 128 -14.04 -9.58 -9.10
C GLU A 128 -13.38 -10.96 -8.87
N SER A 129 -12.81 -11.55 -9.92
CA SER A 129 -12.05 -12.80 -9.83
C SER A 129 -10.81 -12.65 -8.95
N THR A 130 -10.06 -11.55 -9.10
CA THR A 130 -8.89 -11.24 -8.25
C THR A 130 -9.33 -11.05 -6.79
N TRP A 131 -10.42 -10.32 -6.55
CA TRP A 131 -10.97 -10.09 -5.21
C TRP A 131 -11.42 -11.39 -4.54
N ARG A 132 -12.11 -12.27 -5.29
CA ARG A 132 -12.51 -13.61 -4.82
C ARG A 132 -11.29 -14.44 -4.43
N ARG A 133 -10.30 -14.53 -5.32
CA ARG A 133 -9.09 -15.34 -5.04
C ARG A 133 -8.29 -14.80 -3.86
N LEU A 134 -8.26 -13.49 -3.67
CA LEU A 134 -7.66 -12.88 -2.48
C LEU A 134 -8.42 -13.26 -1.20
N PHE A 135 -9.76 -13.23 -1.22
CA PHE A 135 -10.58 -13.67 -0.10
C PHE A 135 -10.27 -15.12 0.28
N ASP A 136 -10.26 -16.02 -0.71
CA ASP A 136 -9.98 -17.45 -0.50
C ASP A 136 -8.55 -17.67 0.01
N ALA A 137 -7.57 -16.93 -0.51
CA ALA A 137 -6.18 -17.00 -0.05
C ALA A 137 -6.02 -16.48 1.39
N LEU A 138 -6.77 -15.45 1.78
CA LEU A 138 -6.75 -14.90 3.14
C LEU A 138 -7.44 -15.80 4.16
N ALA A 139 -8.35 -16.69 3.75
CA ALA A 139 -8.90 -17.71 4.63
C ALA A 139 -7.80 -18.63 5.19
N VAL A 140 -8.06 -19.22 6.35
CA VAL A 140 -7.28 -20.34 6.89
C VAL A 140 -8.00 -21.63 6.52
N GLY A 141 -7.34 -22.51 5.78
CA GLY A 141 -7.91 -23.79 5.34
C GLY A 141 -7.00 -24.97 5.66
N GLU A 142 -7.37 -26.17 5.20
CA GLU A 142 -6.60 -27.40 5.44
C GLU A 142 -5.19 -27.38 4.85
N GLY A 143 -4.97 -26.58 3.81
CA GLY A 143 -3.64 -26.38 3.22
C GLY A 143 -2.72 -25.45 4.00
N ASP A 144 -3.23 -24.73 5.01
CA ASP A 144 -2.41 -23.89 5.89
C ASP A 144 -1.75 -24.75 7.00
N ASP A 145 -0.59 -24.30 7.48
CA ASP A 145 0.16 -25.01 8.51
C ASP A 145 -0.61 -25.17 9.84
N VAL A 146 -0.19 -26.16 10.64
CA VAL A 146 -0.87 -26.53 11.89
C VAL A 146 -0.99 -25.34 12.85
N PHE A 147 0.01 -24.45 12.88
CA PHE A 147 -0.02 -23.30 13.76
C PHE A 147 -1.10 -22.29 13.34
N ALA A 148 -1.26 -22.03 12.04
CA ALA A 148 -2.32 -21.16 11.53
C ALA A 148 -3.72 -21.71 11.85
N ARG A 149 -3.94 -23.01 11.63
CA ARG A 149 -5.23 -23.68 11.95
C ARG A 149 -5.52 -23.65 13.45
N PHE A 150 -4.53 -23.99 14.28
CA PHE A 150 -4.64 -23.87 15.73
C PHE A 150 -4.99 -22.44 16.16
N LEU A 151 -4.27 -21.45 15.63
CA LEU A 151 -4.47 -20.04 15.98
C LEU A 151 -5.88 -19.55 15.59
N GLN A 152 -6.37 -19.96 14.42
CA GLN A 152 -7.72 -19.68 13.96
C GLN A 152 -8.76 -20.20 14.96
N THR A 153 -8.73 -21.51 15.25
CA THR A 153 -9.66 -22.15 16.18
C THR A 153 -9.58 -21.55 17.57
N GLU A 154 -8.36 -21.28 18.06
CA GLU A 154 -8.19 -20.70 19.39
C GLU A 154 -8.82 -19.31 19.47
N VAL A 155 -8.55 -18.41 18.50
CA VAL A 155 -9.13 -17.06 18.53
C VAL A 155 -10.66 -17.07 18.39
N GLU A 156 -11.22 -17.94 17.53
CA GLU A 156 -12.68 -18.10 17.38
C GLU A 156 -13.35 -18.56 18.68
N ALA A 157 -12.68 -19.39 19.46
CA ALA A 157 -13.19 -19.86 20.75
C ALA A 157 -13.39 -18.71 21.75
N TRP A 158 -12.56 -17.66 21.66
CA TRP A 158 -12.68 -16.44 22.47
C TRP A 158 -13.62 -15.37 21.86
N LEU A 159 -13.81 -15.37 20.53
CA LEU A 159 -14.62 -14.40 19.78
C LEU A 159 -15.46 -15.08 18.67
N PRO A 160 -16.54 -15.79 19.03
CA PRO A 160 -17.32 -16.58 18.07
C PRO A 160 -18.25 -15.77 17.16
N GLU A 161 -18.40 -14.46 17.42
CA GLU A 161 -19.49 -13.65 16.86
C GLU A 161 -19.35 -13.31 15.36
N THR A 162 -18.16 -13.46 14.75
CA THR A 162 -17.95 -13.08 13.34
C THR A 162 -17.41 -14.23 12.51
N VAL A 163 -18.22 -14.67 11.54
CA VAL A 163 -17.86 -15.69 10.57
C VAL A 163 -17.19 -15.05 9.36
N TRP A 164 -16.04 -15.60 8.94
CA TRP A 164 -15.35 -15.20 7.72
C TRP A 164 -16.24 -15.45 6.49
N THR A 165 -16.71 -14.38 5.86
CA THR A 165 -17.74 -14.43 4.80
C THR A 165 -17.39 -13.47 3.69
N TYR A 166 -17.41 -13.92 2.43
CA TYR A 166 -17.06 -13.08 1.29
C TYR A 166 -17.95 -11.84 1.19
N LEU A 167 -17.31 -10.67 1.17
CA LEU A 167 -17.98 -9.39 0.96
C LEU A 167 -17.72 -8.90 -0.47
N PRO A 168 -18.75 -8.86 -1.34
CA PRO A 168 -18.62 -8.24 -2.65
C PRO A 168 -18.35 -6.72 -2.50
N PRO A 169 -17.74 -6.08 -3.50
CA PRO A 169 -17.66 -4.62 -3.53
C PRO A 169 -19.08 -4.02 -3.51
N HIS A 170 -19.29 -2.97 -2.70
CA HIS A 170 -20.61 -2.33 -2.57
C HIS A 170 -20.71 -0.98 -3.28
N ASP A 171 -19.59 -0.35 -3.67
CA ASP A 171 -19.60 0.95 -4.35
C ASP A 171 -19.32 0.78 -5.85
N GLU A 172 -19.77 1.72 -6.67
CA GLU A 172 -19.27 1.88 -8.05
C GLU A 172 -17.74 2.00 -8.00
N MET A 173 -17.06 0.97 -8.50
CA MET A 173 -15.61 0.93 -8.48
C MET A 173 -15.07 1.64 -9.72
N PRO A 174 -14.09 2.53 -9.55
CA PRO A 174 -13.56 3.27 -10.69
C PRO A 174 -12.84 2.31 -11.64
N LEU A 175 -13.30 2.25 -12.89
CA LEU A 175 -12.50 1.75 -14.00
C LEU A 175 -11.75 2.95 -14.59
N CYS A 176 -10.46 2.82 -14.83
CA CYS A 176 -9.65 3.86 -15.48
C CYS A 176 -9.32 3.43 -16.91
N ALA A 177 -10.33 3.45 -17.79
CA ALA A 177 -10.14 3.13 -19.21
C ALA A 177 -9.02 3.98 -19.84
N ASP A 178 -8.91 5.24 -19.39
CA ASP A 178 -7.95 6.22 -19.89
C ASP A 178 -6.53 6.06 -19.36
N ALA A 179 -6.28 5.27 -18.30
CA ALA A 179 -4.92 4.81 -18.04
C ALA A 179 -4.37 3.99 -19.23
N GLY A 180 -5.26 3.48 -20.10
CA GLY A 180 -4.96 2.69 -21.30
C GLY A 180 -4.03 1.52 -21.00
N GLU A 181 -3.10 1.18 -21.90
CA GLU A 181 -2.13 0.08 -21.73
C GLU A 181 -0.88 0.44 -20.88
N GLY A 182 -0.72 1.70 -20.49
CA GLY A 182 0.47 2.17 -19.75
C GLY A 182 0.67 1.49 -18.40
N ALA A 183 1.92 1.26 -17.98
CA ALA A 183 2.22 0.71 -16.67
C ALA A 183 1.99 1.77 -15.58
N PHE A 184 1.20 1.44 -14.57
CA PHE A 184 1.05 2.25 -13.35
C PHE A 184 0.91 1.33 -12.13
N PRO A 185 1.13 1.84 -10.90
CA PRO A 185 1.34 0.98 -9.73
C PRO A 185 0.20 0.01 -9.42
N ALA A 186 -1.07 0.38 -9.63
CA ALA A 186 -2.18 -0.51 -9.32
C ALA A 186 -2.25 -1.72 -10.28
N ARG A 187 -1.90 -1.52 -11.56
CA ARG A 187 -1.82 -2.61 -12.55
C ARG A 187 -0.71 -3.60 -12.21
N GLN A 188 0.48 -3.09 -11.89
CA GLN A 188 1.58 -3.95 -11.41
C GLN A 188 1.17 -4.69 -10.13
N PHE A 189 0.53 -3.98 -9.19
CA PHE A 189 0.04 -4.55 -7.94
C PHE A 189 -0.93 -5.72 -8.16
N VAL A 190 -1.87 -5.62 -9.10
CA VAL A 190 -2.79 -6.74 -9.40
C VAL A 190 -2.02 -7.96 -9.92
N GLN A 191 -1.06 -7.78 -10.83
CA GLN A 191 -0.24 -8.88 -11.34
C GLN A 191 0.60 -9.55 -10.24
N ASP A 192 1.13 -8.75 -9.33
CA ASP A 192 1.96 -9.22 -8.22
C ASP A 192 1.13 -9.92 -7.16
N LEU A 193 -0.04 -9.38 -6.86
CA LEU A 193 -1.00 -9.98 -5.95
C LEU A 193 -1.37 -11.38 -6.39
N GLU A 194 -1.62 -11.58 -7.68
CA GLU A 194 -1.88 -12.89 -8.26
C GLU A 194 -0.73 -13.86 -8.09
N SER A 195 0.50 -13.37 -8.29
CA SER A 195 1.71 -14.15 -8.12
C SER A 195 1.93 -14.55 -6.65
N ILE A 196 1.61 -13.67 -5.71
CA ILE A 196 1.65 -13.94 -4.27
C ILE A 196 0.54 -14.92 -3.86
N ILE A 197 -0.69 -14.76 -4.35
CA ILE A 197 -1.79 -15.70 -4.06
C ILE A 197 -1.38 -17.11 -4.51
N ALA A 198 -0.83 -17.24 -5.72
CA ALA A 198 -0.40 -18.52 -6.27
C ALA A 198 0.75 -19.19 -5.48
N SER A 199 1.55 -18.42 -4.72
CA SER A 199 2.64 -18.98 -3.90
C SER A 199 2.18 -19.49 -2.54
N LYS A 200 0.93 -19.25 -2.12
CA LYS A 200 0.40 -19.66 -0.80
C LYS A 200 0.66 -21.14 -0.49
N PRO A 201 0.38 -22.11 -1.38
CA PRO A 201 0.54 -23.55 -1.06
C PRO A 201 1.99 -23.98 -0.79
N MET A 202 2.97 -23.14 -1.13
CA MET A 202 4.39 -23.47 -1.05
C MET A 202 5.04 -22.96 0.25
N LEU A 203 4.27 -22.27 1.09
CA LEU A 203 4.79 -21.45 2.19
C LEU A 203 3.98 -21.70 3.46
N THR A 204 4.62 -21.55 4.60
CA THR A 204 3.88 -21.39 5.86
C THR A 204 3.07 -20.11 5.83
N ARG A 205 2.02 -20.04 6.64
CA ARG A 205 1.14 -18.87 6.75
C ARG A 205 1.93 -17.61 7.03
N ARG A 206 2.87 -17.67 7.98
CA ARG A 206 3.71 -16.52 8.34
C ARG A 206 4.59 -16.04 7.18
N GLN A 207 5.21 -16.96 6.44
CA GLN A 207 6.03 -16.60 5.29
C GLN A 207 5.18 -15.95 4.20
N TRP A 208 4.05 -16.57 3.85
CA TRP A 208 3.14 -16.04 2.84
C TRP A 208 2.60 -14.66 3.21
N THR A 209 2.11 -14.50 4.45
CA THR A 209 1.65 -13.21 4.98
C THR A 209 2.75 -12.14 4.90
N SER A 210 4.01 -12.49 5.20
CA SER A 210 5.12 -11.54 5.13
C SER A 210 5.40 -11.06 3.69
N LEU A 211 5.26 -11.95 2.69
CA LEU A 211 5.40 -11.57 1.27
C LEU A 211 4.23 -10.69 0.82
N LEU A 212 3.00 -11.05 1.20
CA LEU A 212 1.81 -10.26 0.91
C LEU A 212 1.92 -8.86 1.51
N GLU A 213 2.38 -8.75 2.75
CA GLU A 213 2.62 -7.47 3.40
C GLU A 213 3.65 -6.60 2.67
N ALA A 214 4.72 -7.20 2.14
CA ALA A 214 5.73 -6.47 1.38
C ALA A 214 5.15 -5.90 0.07
N VAL A 215 4.34 -6.67 -0.65
CA VAL A 215 3.65 -6.20 -1.87
C VAL A 215 2.59 -5.15 -1.56
N LEU A 216 1.78 -5.34 -0.50
CA LEU A 216 0.83 -4.33 -0.02
C LEU A 216 1.54 -3.01 0.33
N ARG A 217 2.67 -3.09 1.01
CA ARG A 217 3.47 -1.94 1.45
C ARG A 217 3.98 -1.11 0.27
N LEU A 218 4.61 -1.75 -0.72
CA LEU A 218 5.10 -1.04 -1.90
C LEU A 218 3.94 -0.55 -2.78
N GLY A 219 2.99 -1.43 -3.09
CA GLY A 219 1.90 -1.14 -4.02
C GLY A 219 1.01 0.02 -3.56
N THR A 220 0.56 0.00 -2.30
CA THR A 220 -0.33 1.04 -1.76
C THR A 220 0.36 2.40 -1.69
N VAL A 221 1.63 2.44 -1.30
CA VAL A 221 2.41 3.68 -1.23
C VAL A 221 2.72 4.21 -2.64
N ALA A 222 3.17 3.35 -3.55
CA ALA A 222 3.44 3.74 -4.93
C ALA A 222 2.18 4.29 -5.61
N HIS A 223 1.02 3.66 -5.38
CA HIS A 223 -0.25 4.16 -5.93
C HIS A 223 -0.66 5.52 -5.34
N VAL A 224 -0.51 5.73 -4.03
CA VAL A 224 -0.75 7.03 -3.41
C VAL A 224 0.19 8.10 -4.00
N MET A 225 1.48 7.81 -4.12
CA MET A 225 2.44 8.76 -4.69
C MET A 225 2.18 9.04 -6.18
N TRP A 226 1.73 8.05 -6.93
CA TRP A 226 1.30 8.22 -8.32
C TRP A 226 0.07 9.11 -8.43
N LEU A 227 -0.93 8.93 -7.56
CA LEU A 227 -2.09 9.84 -7.49
C LEU A 227 -1.67 11.27 -7.14
N CYS A 228 -0.68 11.48 -6.27
CA CYS A 228 -0.14 12.82 -6.00
C CYS A 228 0.42 13.47 -7.28
N GLU A 229 1.22 12.71 -8.05
CA GLU A 229 1.79 13.18 -9.32
C GLU A 229 0.71 13.46 -10.37
N LEU A 230 -0.31 12.59 -10.49
CA LEU A 230 -1.44 12.82 -11.40
C LEU A 230 -2.17 14.14 -11.11
N HIS A 231 -2.47 14.43 -9.84
CA HIS A 231 -3.14 15.68 -9.49
C HIS A 231 -2.28 16.90 -9.84
N ALA A 232 -0.97 16.82 -9.61
CA ALA A 232 -0.06 17.90 -9.98
C ALA A 232 -0.04 18.15 -11.50
N ARG A 233 -0.09 17.08 -12.31
CA ARG A 233 -0.16 17.16 -13.78
C ARG A 233 -1.48 17.71 -14.28
N VAL A 234 -2.60 17.24 -13.72
CA VAL A 234 -3.94 17.77 -13.99
C VAL A 234 -3.96 19.27 -13.69
N TRP A 235 -3.46 19.68 -12.52
CA TRP A 235 -3.40 21.09 -12.16
C TRP A 235 -2.54 21.91 -13.13
N SER A 236 -1.38 21.41 -13.56
CA SER A 236 -0.56 22.08 -14.58
C SER A 236 -1.36 22.37 -15.84
N CYS A 237 -2.14 21.39 -16.32
CA CYS A 237 -2.97 21.54 -17.52
C CYS A 237 -4.07 22.61 -17.34
N LEU A 238 -4.75 22.62 -16.19
CA LEU A 238 -5.79 23.61 -15.89
C LEU A 238 -5.20 25.02 -15.70
N SER A 239 -4.06 25.11 -15.01
CA SER A 239 -3.34 26.37 -14.80
C SER A 239 -2.85 26.95 -16.12
N GLU A 240 -2.34 26.13 -17.03
CA GLU A 240 -1.98 26.56 -18.38
C GLU A 240 -3.21 26.99 -19.19
N ALA A 241 -4.35 26.32 -19.02
CA ALA A 241 -5.60 26.72 -19.68
C ALA A 241 -6.07 28.11 -19.25
N LEU A 242 -5.86 28.51 -17.98
CA LEU A 242 -6.10 29.90 -17.52
C LEU A 242 -5.20 30.92 -18.23
N GLU A 243 -4.08 30.49 -18.82
CA GLU A 243 -3.21 31.34 -19.65
C GLU A 243 -3.57 31.29 -21.16
N GLY A 244 -4.68 30.65 -21.52
CA GLY A 244 -5.04 30.39 -22.91
C GLY A 244 -4.26 29.23 -23.56
N LYS A 245 -3.48 28.46 -22.78
CA LYS A 245 -2.69 27.29 -23.23
C LYS A 245 -3.36 25.98 -22.79
N GLY A 246 -2.57 24.97 -22.41
CA GLY A 246 -3.03 23.66 -21.95
C GLY A 246 -3.47 22.74 -23.09
N PRO A 247 -3.82 21.48 -22.77
CA PRO A 247 -4.17 20.50 -23.80
C PRO A 247 -5.42 20.92 -24.59
N SER A 248 -5.37 20.68 -25.89
CA SER A 248 -6.45 20.96 -26.85
C SER A 248 -7.13 19.71 -27.40
N SER A 249 -6.56 18.53 -27.13
CA SER A 249 -7.07 17.24 -27.58
C SER A 249 -6.96 16.18 -26.49
N VAL A 250 -7.75 15.12 -26.62
CA VAL A 250 -7.73 13.95 -25.71
C VAL A 250 -6.34 13.29 -25.68
N GLY A 251 -5.69 13.16 -26.84
CA GLY A 251 -4.34 12.59 -26.94
C GLY A 251 -3.28 13.41 -26.20
N GLU A 252 -3.32 14.74 -26.35
CA GLU A 252 -2.41 15.63 -25.62
C GLU A 252 -2.68 15.59 -24.10
N ALA A 253 -3.95 15.64 -23.69
CA ALA A 253 -4.33 15.53 -22.29
C ALA A 253 -3.85 14.21 -21.67
N ARG A 254 -3.98 13.10 -22.40
CA ARG A 254 -3.49 11.77 -21.96
C ARG A 254 -1.99 11.79 -21.70
N THR A 255 -1.18 12.26 -22.65
CA THR A 255 0.28 12.31 -22.53
C THR A 255 0.74 13.21 -21.38
N ARG A 256 0.05 14.32 -21.14
CA ARG A 256 0.39 15.24 -20.03
C ARG A 256 -0.06 14.70 -18.67
N MET A 257 -1.25 14.10 -18.60
CA MET A 257 -1.85 13.57 -17.39
C MET A 257 -1.10 12.34 -16.87
N PHE A 258 -0.85 11.35 -17.72
CA PHE A 258 -0.22 10.09 -17.32
C PHE A 258 1.29 10.12 -17.57
N PRO A 259 2.13 9.99 -16.53
CA PRO A 259 3.58 10.01 -16.72
C PRO A 259 4.07 8.79 -17.50
N GLU A 260 4.94 8.98 -18.49
CA GLU A 260 5.65 7.87 -19.16
C GLU A 260 6.55 7.10 -18.18
N ARG A 261 7.15 7.83 -17.22
CA ARG A 261 7.97 7.27 -16.15
C ARG A 261 7.55 7.85 -14.82
N PHE A 262 7.19 6.98 -13.90
CA PHE A 262 6.93 7.32 -12.50
C PHE A 262 8.16 6.99 -11.66
N SER A 263 8.58 7.89 -10.78
CA SER A 263 9.74 7.69 -9.91
C SER A 263 9.65 8.56 -8.66
N PHE A 264 9.86 7.97 -7.49
CA PHE A 264 9.95 8.68 -6.21
C PHE A 264 10.87 7.99 -5.20
N LEU A 265 11.35 6.76 -5.48
CA LEU A 265 12.24 5.98 -4.64
C LEU A 265 13.57 5.73 -5.34
N PRO A 266 14.53 6.67 -5.31
CA PRO A 266 15.86 6.43 -5.85
C PRO A 266 16.61 5.42 -4.96
N LEU A 267 16.94 4.25 -5.49
CA LEU A 267 17.63 3.18 -4.75
C LEU A 267 18.92 3.71 -4.11
N SER A 268 19.21 3.28 -2.88
CA SER A 268 20.38 3.66 -2.08
C SER A 268 20.47 5.15 -1.71
N ASN A 269 19.48 5.96 -2.08
CA ASN A 269 19.43 7.40 -1.84
C ASN A 269 18.31 7.79 -0.87
N LYS A 270 18.28 9.07 -0.47
CA LYS A 270 17.31 9.62 0.51
C LYS A 270 16.01 10.00 -0.20
N PRO A 271 14.86 9.34 0.06
CA PRO A 271 13.62 9.64 -0.66
C PRO A 271 12.72 10.65 0.07
N LEU A 272 12.88 10.81 1.38
CA LEU A 272 11.91 11.56 2.22
C LEU A 272 11.70 13.02 1.78
N PRO A 273 12.75 13.79 1.38
CA PRO A 273 12.53 15.14 0.86
C PRO A 273 11.65 15.14 -0.41
N GLY A 274 11.97 14.30 -1.40
CA GLY A 274 11.21 14.22 -2.65
C GLY A 274 9.77 13.71 -2.47
N ILE A 275 9.55 12.83 -1.49
CA ILE A 275 8.20 12.41 -1.08
C ILE A 275 7.41 13.62 -0.57
N ARG A 276 7.98 14.40 0.34
CA ARG A 276 7.32 15.60 0.89
C ARG A 276 7.04 16.64 -0.18
N ASP A 277 7.98 16.86 -1.09
CA ASP A 277 7.81 17.81 -2.19
C ASP A 277 6.65 17.37 -3.10
N SER A 278 6.52 16.06 -3.37
CA SER A 278 5.43 15.52 -4.16
C SER A 278 4.06 15.62 -3.46
N ILE A 279 4.01 15.39 -2.14
CA ILE A 279 2.80 15.60 -1.34
C ILE A 279 2.43 17.10 -1.33
N SER A 280 3.41 17.99 -1.18
CA SER A 280 3.22 19.44 -1.19
C SER A 280 2.64 19.91 -2.53
N ARG A 281 3.21 19.43 -3.65
CA ARG A 281 2.68 19.68 -5.01
C ARG A 281 1.25 19.18 -5.17
N TYR A 282 0.93 18.00 -4.65
CA TYR A 282 -0.44 17.46 -4.65
C TYR A 282 -1.42 18.36 -3.87
N LEU A 283 -1.03 18.87 -2.71
CA LEU A 283 -1.90 19.74 -1.92
C LEU A 283 -2.13 21.09 -2.61
N ALA A 284 -1.07 21.68 -3.18
CA ALA A 284 -1.17 22.89 -3.99
C ALA A 284 -2.08 22.68 -5.20
N ALA A 285 -1.91 21.55 -5.90
CA ALA A 285 -2.75 21.15 -7.02
C ALA A 285 -4.22 21.03 -6.63
N ARG A 286 -4.54 20.47 -5.45
CA ARG A 286 -5.92 20.39 -4.97
C ARG A 286 -6.55 21.77 -4.74
N LEU A 287 -5.80 22.72 -4.20
CA LEU A 287 -6.29 24.09 -4.01
C LEU A 287 -6.58 24.74 -5.37
N GLY A 288 -5.64 24.63 -6.31
CA GLY A 288 -5.80 25.18 -7.66
C GLY A 288 -6.95 24.55 -8.45
N ILE A 289 -7.02 23.22 -8.48
CA ILE A 289 -8.10 22.49 -9.14
C ILE A 289 -9.45 22.91 -8.55
N ASN A 290 -9.59 22.90 -7.23
CA ASN A 290 -10.85 23.26 -6.60
C ASN A 290 -11.23 24.72 -6.89
N ALA A 291 -10.31 25.67 -6.76
CA ALA A 291 -10.59 27.08 -7.06
C ALA A 291 -11.07 27.27 -8.50
N THR A 292 -10.45 26.58 -9.46
CA THR A 292 -10.82 26.65 -10.88
C THR A 292 -12.17 26.02 -11.16
N LEU A 293 -12.46 24.85 -10.57
CA LEU A 293 -13.76 24.20 -10.70
C LEU A 293 -14.89 25.02 -10.05
N TRP A 294 -14.60 25.68 -8.92
CA TRP A 294 -15.55 26.59 -8.28
C TRP A 294 -15.84 27.81 -9.16
N ALA A 295 -14.81 28.40 -9.76
CA ALA A 295 -15.00 29.51 -10.70
C ALA A 295 -15.86 29.10 -11.90
N LEU A 296 -15.62 27.92 -12.50
CA LEU A 296 -16.48 27.37 -13.56
C LEU A 296 -17.94 27.25 -13.09
N ALA A 297 -18.17 26.69 -11.90
CA ALA A 297 -19.51 26.53 -11.34
C ALA A 297 -20.20 27.88 -11.10
N GLU A 298 -19.50 28.89 -10.58
CA GLU A 298 -20.01 30.26 -10.40
C GLU A 298 -20.34 30.94 -11.73
N ALA A 299 -19.62 30.62 -12.80
CA ALA A 299 -19.92 31.05 -14.16
C ALA A 299 -21.08 30.28 -14.81
N GLY A 300 -21.74 29.36 -14.07
CA GLY A 300 -22.82 28.52 -14.59
C GLY A 300 -22.34 27.41 -15.53
N VAL A 301 -21.04 27.13 -15.56
CA VAL A 301 -20.43 26.10 -16.40
C VAL A 301 -20.24 24.85 -15.57
N ALA A 302 -21.05 23.83 -15.83
CA ALA A 302 -20.80 22.51 -15.26
C ALA A 302 -19.48 21.96 -15.84
N PRO A 303 -18.49 21.57 -14.99
CA PRO A 303 -17.30 20.91 -15.48
C PRO A 303 -17.68 19.68 -16.31
N ALA A 304 -17.13 19.59 -17.52
CA ALA A 304 -17.38 18.45 -18.39
C ALA A 304 -16.73 17.18 -17.82
N ASP A 305 -17.52 16.12 -17.62
CA ASP A 305 -17.10 14.83 -17.09
C ASP A 305 -16.33 14.92 -15.75
N LEU A 306 -15.81 13.80 -15.26
CA LEU A 306 -14.91 13.77 -14.12
C LEU A 306 -13.46 13.99 -14.61
N LEU A 307 -12.66 14.81 -13.90
CA LEU A 307 -11.20 15.00 -14.13
C LEU A 307 -10.35 13.71 -13.99
N GLY A 308 -10.98 12.54 -13.87
CA GLY A 308 -10.36 11.24 -13.87
C GLY A 308 -10.05 10.69 -15.27
N SER A 309 -10.48 11.37 -16.34
CA SER A 309 -10.27 10.98 -17.74
C SER A 309 -9.49 12.05 -18.53
N ALA A 310 -8.77 11.61 -19.56
CA ALA A 310 -8.07 12.50 -20.48
C ALA A 310 -9.05 13.35 -21.29
N ASP A 311 -10.19 12.77 -21.67
CA ASP A 311 -11.27 13.47 -22.35
C ASP A 311 -11.90 14.56 -21.45
N GLY A 312 -12.23 14.22 -20.20
CA GLY A 312 -12.74 15.18 -19.23
C GLY A 312 -11.76 16.32 -18.96
N LEU A 313 -10.46 16.02 -18.87
CA LEU A 313 -9.42 17.04 -18.74
C LEU A 313 -9.36 17.97 -19.97
N ALA A 314 -9.34 17.42 -21.19
CA ALA A 314 -9.28 18.23 -22.41
C ALA A 314 -10.50 19.14 -22.57
N LYS A 315 -11.70 18.62 -22.28
CA LYS A 315 -12.94 19.40 -22.29
C LYS A 315 -12.93 20.50 -21.24
N THR A 316 -12.51 20.18 -20.01
CA THR A 316 -12.42 21.17 -18.92
C THR A 316 -11.41 22.28 -19.26
N CYS A 317 -10.25 21.95 -19.83
CA CYS A 317 -9.30 22.95 -20.32
C CYS A 317 -9.90 23.86 -21.41
N THR A 318 -10.74 23.29 -22.30
CA THR A 318 -11.44 24.07 -23.32
C THR A 318 -12.45 25.02 -22.70
N GLN A 319 -13.29 24.54 -21.78
CA GLN A 319 -14.24 25.37 -21.03
C GLN A 319 -13.53 26.53 -20.30
N ILE A 320 -12.38 26.25 -19.67
CA ILE A 320 -11.59 27.30 -19.00
C ILE A 320 -11.17 28.38 -19.99
N ARG A 321 -10.63 28.01 -21.16
CA ARG A 321 -10.20 28.99 -22.18
C ARG A 321 -11.35 29.81 -22.76
N GLU A 322 -12.51 29.19 -22.94
CA GLU A 322 -13.69 29.85 -23.51
C GLU A 322 -14.34 30.84 -22.54
N HIS A 323 -14.36 30.50 -21.25
CA HIS A 323 -15.06 31.28 -20.23
C HIS A 323 -14.15 32.22 -19.42
N PHE A 324 -12.87 31.90 -19.29
CA PHE A 324 -11.92 32.68 -18.52
C PHE A 324 -10.76 33.15 -19.39
N ALA A 325 -10.76 34.44 -19.70
CA ALA A 325 -9.66 35.13 -20.35
C ALA A 325 -9.32 36.44 -19.62
N GLY A 326 -8.10 36.92 -19.82
CA GLY A 326 -7.66 38.23 -19.31
C GLY A 326 -7.86 38.41 -17.81
N ALA A 327 -8.66 39.40 -17.42
CA ALA A 327 -8.88 39.77 -16.02
C ALA A 327 -9.52 38.65 -15.18
N ALA A 328 -10.45 37.88 -15.75
CA ALA A 328 -11.13 36.80 -15.03
C ALA A 328 -10.15 35.67 -14.65
N ALA A 329 -9.32 35.24 -15.61
CA ALA A 329 -8.28 34.24 -15.35
C ALA A 329 -7.22 34.73 -14.35
N SER A 330 -6.85 36.02 -14.41
CA SER A 330 -5.94 36.62 -13.42
C SER A 330 -6.54 36.67 -12.02
N SER A 331 -7.85 36.90 -11.89
CA SER A 331 -8.55 36.85 -10.60
C SER A 331 -8.49 35.45 -9.97
N ILE A 332 -8.75 34.40 -10.77
CA ILE A 332 -8.68 33.00 -10.28
C ILE A 332 -7.26 32.69 -9.80
N ARG A 333 -6.24 33.07 -10.56
CA ARG A 333 -4.83 32.86 -10.18
C ARG A 333 -4.46 33.59 -8.89
N ALA A 334 -4.88 34.85 -8.75
CA ALA A 334 -4.67 35.61 -7.51
C ALA A 334 -5.34 34.94 -6.30
N SER A 335 -6.56 34.40 -6.46
CA SER A 335 -7.22 33.63 -5.41
C SER A 335 -6.45 32.35 -5.06
N VAL A 336 -5.88 31.65 -6.06
CA VAL A 336 -5.05 30.47 -5.81
C VAL A 336 -3.78 30.85 -5.04
N GLU A 337 -3.09 31.94 -5.42
CA GLU A 337 -1.91 32.44 -4.70
C GLU A 337 -2.23 32.78 -3.25
N GLU A 338 -3.33 33.50 -2.99
CA GLU A 338 -3.79 33.81 -1.63
C GLU A 338 -4.07 32.54 -0.82
N LEU A 339 -4.71 31.53 -1.42
CA LEU A 339 -4.97 30.24 -0.78
C LEU A 339 -3.68 29.50 -0.45
N LEU A 340 -2.69 29.52 -1.33
CA LEU A 340 -1.40 28.88 -1.10
C LEU A 340 -0.68 29.52 0.09
N ASP A 341 -0.66 30.86 0.15
CA ASP A 341 -0.06 31.60 1.25
C ASP A 341 -0.75 31.29 2.58
N ARG A 342 -2.09 31.33 2.59
CA ARG A 342 -2.90 31.02 3.79
C ARG A 342 -2.68 29.59 4.29
N GLU A 343 -2.54 28.62 3.38
CA GLU A 343 -2.41 27.20 3.70
C GLU A 343 -0.96 26.70 3.82
N THR A 344 0.04 27.60 3.82
CA THR A 344 1.48 27.27 3.86
C THR A 344 1.85 26.17 4.86
N ARG A 345 1.29 26.21 6.09
CA ARG A 345 1.59 25.17 7.11
C ARG A 345 1.11 23.77 6.72
N THR A 346 -0.04 23.68 6.04
CA THR A 346 -0.60 22.43 5.54
C THR A 346 0.21 21.94 4.33
N LEU A 347 0.59 22.86 3.42
CA LEU A 347 1.42 22.57 2.25
C LEU A 347 2.81 22.06 2.63
N LEU A 348 3.41 22.58 3.70
CA LEU A 348 4.67 22.08 4.28
C LEU A 348 4.54 20.71 4.98
N CYS A 349 3.40 20.03 4.85
CA CYS A 349 3.11 18.71 5.42
C CYS A 349 3.29 18.63 6.95
N ARG A 350 3.19 19.76 7.67
CA ARG A 350 3.38 19.79 9.14
C ARG A 350 2.12 19.47 9.93
N LYS A 351 0.95 19.51 9.30
CA LYS A 351 -0.36 19.24 9.92
C LYS A 351 -1.37 18.74 8.87
N GLY A 352 -2.48 18.19 9.35
CA GLY A 352 -3.63 17.83 8.52
C GLY A 352 -3.30 16.76 7.47
N ILE A 353 -3.92 16.86 6.30
CA ILE A 353 -3.84 15.86 5.23
C ILE A 353 -2.39 15.61 4.78
N GLY A 354 -1.57 16.67 4.65
CA GLY A 354 -0.17 16.53 4.25
C GLY A 354 0.65 15.69 5.22
N SER A 355 0.48 15.94 6.53
CA SER A 355 1.11 15.14 7.58
C SER A 355 0.61 13.69 7.54
N ASN A 356 -0.69 13.47 7.35
CA ASN A 356 -1.27 12.13 7.33
C ASN A 356 -0.73 11.28 6.16
N VAL A 357 -0.59 11.88 4.97
CA VAL A 357 0.01 11.21 3.79
C VAL A 357 1.50 10.97 4.00
N ASP A 358 2.26 11.95 4.51
CA ASP A 358 3.70 11.78 4.83
C ASP A 358 3.90 10.63 5.82
N GLU A 359 3.08 10.56 6.86
CA GLU A 359 3.09 9.48 7.84
C GLU A 359 2.74 8.13 7.21
N PHE A 360 1.67 8.04 6.41
CA PHE A 360 1.30 6.80 5.72
C PHE A 360 2.46 6.25 4.89
N VAL A 361 3.03 7.08 4.00
CA VAL A 361 4.13 6.72 3.11
C VAL A 361 5.35 6.29 3.93
N THR A 362 5.70 7.10 4.93
CA THR A 362 6.89 6.89 5.74
C THR A 362 6.78 5.62 6.58
N TYR A 363 5.68 5.43 7.33
CA TYR A 363 5.51 4.28 8.23
C TYR A 363 5.18 2.98 7.53
N SER A 364 4.60 3.05 6.34
CA SER A 364 4.48 1.86 5.51
C SER A 364 5.87 1.42 5.05
N LEU A 365 6.68 2.29 4.45
CA LEU A 365 7.95 1.86 3.84
C LEU A 365 9.10 1.61 4.84
N GLN A 366 9.15 2.32 5.97
CA GLN A 366 10.25 2.25 6.93
C GLN A 366 10.38 0.89 7.62
N GLN A 367 11.62 0.49 7.86
CA GLN A 367 11.95 -0.57 8.80
C GLN A 367 11.52 -0.15 10.21
N ARG A 368 10.66 -0.97 10.84
CA ARG A 368 10.22 -0.74 12.22
C ARG A 368 11.41 -0.60 13.17
N GLN A 369 11.44 0.52 13.89
CA GLN A 369 12.40 0.78 14.95
C GLN A 369 11.81 0.29 16.27
N THR A 370 12.24 -0.89 16.71
CA THR A 370 11.75 -1.52 17.95
C THR A 370 12.57 -1.08 19.16
N ALA A 371 11.90 -0.90 20.30
CA ALA A 371 12.57 -0.73 21.60
C ALA A 371 13.15 -2.06 22.14
N ASN A 372 12.56 -3.20 21.76
CA ASN A 372 13.00 -4.53 22.18
C ASN A 372 14.06 -5.08 21.20
N PRO A 373 15.33 -5.26 21.63
CA PRO A 373 16.40 -5.77 20.76
C PRO A 373 16.10 -7.14 20.12
N ARG A 374 15.31 -7.99 20.80
CA ARG A 374 14.94 -9.33 20.30
C ARG A 374 14.06 -9.27 19.05
N LEU A 375 13.33 -8.17 18.86
CA LEU A 375 12.43 -7.97 17.72
C LEU A 375 13.09 -7.15 16.60
N ARG A 376 14.40 -6.89 16.63
CA ARG A 376 15.07 -6.15 15.53
C ARG A 376 14.95 -6.85 14.18
N GLY A 377 14.93 -8.18 14.21
CA GLY A 377 14.74 -9.01 13.02
C GLY A 377 13.27 -9.18 12.60
N TYR A 378 12.32 -8.54 13.29
CA TYR A 378 10.89 -8.73 13.02
C TYR A 378 10.48 -8.23 11.64
N ASP A 379 10.82 -6.97 11.32
CA ASP A 379 10.40 -6.34 10.07
C ASP A 379 11.47 -6.54 8.98
N GLN A 380 11.18 -7.45 8.06
CA GLN A 380 12.03 -7.77 6.90
C GLN A 380 11.41 -7.36 5.56
N GLY A 381 10.18 -6.83 5.60
CA GLY A 381 9.43 -6.40 4.41
C GLY A 381 9.62 -4.92 4.07
N TYR A 382 10.57 -4.25 4.70
CA TYR A 382 10.79 -2.81 4.54
C TYR A 382 11.40 -2.42 3.19
N LEU A 383 11.26 -1.14 2.86
CA LEU A 383 11.86 -0.52 1.68
C LEU A 383 12.73 0.70 2.03
N LEU A 384 12.62 1.22 3.26
CA LEU A 384 13.51 2.24 3.79
C LEU A 384 14.22 1.72 5.04
N ARG A 385 15.54 1.85 5.09
CA ARG A 385 16.35 1.62 6.30
C ARG A 385 17.15 2.85 6.67
N LYS A 386 17.54 2.96 7.94
CA LYS A 386 18.54 3.96 8.33
C LYS A 386 19.91 3.56 7.78
N ARG A 387 20.63 4.52 7.20
CA ARG A 387 21.98 4.30 6.64
C ARG A 387 23.01 3.89 7.69
N GLY A 388 22.81 4.29 8.95
CA GLY A 388 23.68 4.01 10.08
C GLY A 388 22.89 3.81 11.37
N SER A 389 23.59 3.39 12.42
CA SER A 389 23.00 2.94 13.69
C SER A 389 22.52 4.05 14.62
N TYR A 390 22.85 5.31 14.36
CA TYR A 390 22.49 6.44 15.22
C TYR A 390 21.08 6.96 14.94
N SER A 391 20.44 7.57 15.95
CA SER A 391 19.02 7.96 15.92
C SER A 391 18.67 8.91 14.78
N ARG A 392 19.57 9.85 14.43
CA ARG A 392 19.40 10.85 13.36
C ARG A 392 19.87 10.39 11.98
N SER A 393 20.23 9.11 11.82
CA SER A 393 20.73 8.62 10.54
C SER A 393 19.67 8.74 9.45
N PRO A 394 20.03 9.20 8.23
CA PRO A 394 19.07 9.36 7.16
C PRO A 394 18.47 8.01 6.74
N TRP A 395 17.19 8.05 6.39
CA TRP A 395 16.52 6.94 5.73
C TRP A 395 16.93 6.89 4.26
N VAL A 396 17.28 5.70 3.78
CA VAL A 396 17.64 5.43 2.40
C VAL A 396 16.80 4.29 1.84
N VAL A 397 16.55 4.31 0.53
CA VAL A 397 15.85 3.23 -0.15
C VAL A 397 16.72 1.98 -0.16
N SER A 398 16.24 0.93 0.49
CA SER A 398 16.90 -0.37 0.61
C SER A 398 15.82 -1.39 0.90
N LEU A 399 15.71 -2.42 0.05
CA LEU A 399 14.75 -3.50 0.24
C LEU A 399 15.22 -4.38 1.40
N GLY A 400 14.30 -4.81 2.26
CA GLY A 400 14.55 -5.87 3.22
C GLY A 400 14.56 -7.25 2.54
N PRO A 401 15.03 -8.30 3.22
CA PRO A 401 15.10 -9.66 2.70
C PRO A 401 13.77 -10.19 2.17
N VAL A 402 12.67 -10.03 2.93
CA VAL A 402 11.34 -10.51 2.53
C VAL A 402 10.80 -9.70 1.37
N ALA A 403 11.00 -8.38 1.37
CA ALA A 403 10.63 -7.54 0.22
C ALA A 403 11.39 -7.95 -1.05
N THR A 404 12.66 -8.30 -0.92
CA THR A 404 13.48 -8.77 -2.04
C THR A 404 12.98 -10.10 -2.57
N ILE A 405 12.70 -11.08 -1.71
CA ILE A 405 12.14 -12.37 -2.12
C ILE A 405 10.80 -12.17 -2.83
N ALA A 406 9.90 -11.35 -2.26
CA ALA A 406 8.59 -11.08 -2.84
C ALA A 406 8.70 -10.46 -4.23
N LEU A 407 9.54 -9.43 -4.39
CA LEU A 407 9.67 -8.70 -5.66
C LEU A 407 10.46 -9.49 -6.71
N VAL A 408 11.41 -10.35 -6.30
CA VAL A 408 12.03 -11.30 -7.23
C VAL A 408 11.00 -12.33 -7.71
N HIS A 409 10.22 -12.92 -6.80
CA HIS A 409 9.13 -13.83 -7.15
C HIS A 409 8.16 -13.21 -8.15
N CYS A 410 7.64 -12.03 -7.85
CA CYS A 410 6.72 -11.32 -8.73
C CYS A 410 7.37 -10.94 -10.07
N SER A 411 8.63 -10.47 -10.07
CA SER A 411 9.33 -10.13 -11.31
C SER A 411 9.51 -11.34 -12.23
N LEU A 412 9.64 -12.55 -11.68
CA LEU A 412 9.79 -13.80 -12.44
C LEU A 412 8.46 -14.51 -12.72
N ALA A 413 7.33 -13.93 -12.33
CA ALA A 413 6.03 -14.48 -12.64
C ALA A 413 5.84 -14.65 -14.16
N GLY A 414 5.28 -15.79 -14.57
CA GLY A 414 5.11 -16.15 -15.97
C GLY A 414 6.40 -16.47 -16.75
N ALA A 415 7.59 -16.33 -16.15
CA ALA A 415 8.84 -16.71 -16.81
C ALA A 415 9.10 -18.22 -16.67
N ALA A 416 9.62 -18.83 -17.73
CA ALA A 416 10.21 -20.16 -17.71
C ALA A 416 11.72 -20.03 -17.44
N GLY A 417 12.11 -20.16 -16.17
CA GLY A 417 13.51 -20.18 -15.73
C GLY A 417 14.15 -18.81 -15.42
N PRO A 418 15.48 -18.79 -15.18
CA PRO A 418 16.21 -17.59 -14.79
C PRO A 418 16.10 -16.43 -15.79
N ARG A 419 16.21 -15.19 -15.32
CA ARG A 419 16.14 -13.98 -16.16
C ARG A 419 17.16 -12.94 -15.71
N SER A 420 17.61 -12.08 -16.62
CA SER A 420 18.50 -10.95 -16.27
C SER A 420 17.95 -10.10 -15.12
N VAL A 421 18.82 -9.59 -14.24
CA VAL A 421 18.45 -8.63 -13.17
C VAL A 421 17.82 -7.34 -13.73
N HIS A 422 17.99 -7.06 -15.02
CA HIS A 422 17.24 -6.01 -15.72
C HIS A 422 15.73 -6.13 -15.55
N ARG A 423 15.19 -7.37 -15.51
CA ARG A 423 13.75 -7.61 -15.31
C ARG A 423 13.28 -7.15 -13.93
N LEU A 424 14.09 -7.34 -12.89
CA LEU A 424 13.78 -6.81 -11.56
C LEU A 424 13.83 -5.28 -11.54
N ALA A 425 14.79 -4.66 -12.25
CA ALA A 425 14.85 -3.20 -12.37
C ALA A 425 13.59 -2.63 -13.06
N GLN A 426 13.14 -3.25 -14.16
CA GLN A 426 11.90 -2.89 -14.84
C GLN A 426 10.67 -3.03 -13.93
N HIS A 427 10.60 -4.15 -13.20
CA HIS A 427 9.52 -4.43 -12.27
C HIS A 427 9.46 -3.41 -11.12
N LEU A 428 10.62 -3.07 -10.53
CA LEU A 428 10.73 -2.06 -9.49
C LEU A 428 10.39 -0.65 -10.01
N ALA A 429 10.74 -0.34 -11.26
CA ALA A 429 10.40 0.92 -11.91
C ALA A 429 8.88 1.10 -12.09
N ALA A 430 8.11 0.02 -12.29
CA ALA A 430 6.64 0.09 -12.34
C ALA A 430 6.01 0.57 -11.03
N TYR A 431 6.72 0.44 -9.91
CA TYR A 431 6.35 1.02 -8.61
C TYR A 431 7.06 2.34 -8.29
N GLY A 432 7.81 2.93 -9.22
CA GLY A 432 8.51 4.18 -9.01
C GLY A 432 9.82 4.07 -8.24
N VAL A 433 10.42 2.87 -8.16
CA VAL A 433 11.78 2.69 -7.66
C VAL A 433 12.77 2.87 -8.80
N ALA A 434 13.62 3.88 -8.70
CA ALA A 434 14.60 4.20 -9.73
C ALA A 434 15.98 3.62 -9.39
N MET A 435 16.54 2.88 -10.34
CA MET A 435 17.92 2.39 -10.32
C MET A 435 18.39 2.09 -11.74
N ASP A 436 19.70 2.15 -11.97
CA ASP A 436 20.29 1.51 -13.15
C ASP A 436 20.51 0.02 -12.85
N HIS A 437 20.00 -0.85 -13.72
CA HIS A 437 20.25 -2.29 -13.64
C HIS A 437 21.74 -2.66 -13.65
N ARG A 438 22.61 -1.82 -14.23
CA ARG A 438 24.06 -2.02 -14.26
C ARG A 438 24.72 -1.83 -12.89
N ASP A 439 24.06 -1.10 -11.99
CA ASP A 439 24.56 -0.89 -10.62
C ASP A 439 24.19 -2.04 -9.69
N ILE A 440 23.19 -2.87 -10.05
CA ILE A 440 22.68 -3.97 -9.21
C ILE A 440 23.82 -4.89 -8.76
N PRO A 441 24.73 -5.37 -9.63
CA PRO A 441 25.77 -6.32 -9.20
C PRO A 441 26.71 -5.81 -8.11
N GLN A 442 26.89 -4.49 -8.02
CA GLN A 442 27.87 -3.85 -7.13
C GLN A 442 27.22 -3.18 -5.90
N ASN A 443 25.91 -2.97 -5.92
CA ASN A 443 25.21 -2.29 -4.83
C ASN A 443 24.68 -3.28 -3.76
N GLU A 444 24.06 -2.72 -2.71
CA GLU A 444 23.49 -3.48 -1.60
C GLU A 444 22.42 -4.49 -2.05
N LEU A 445 21.62 -4.14 -3.06
CA LEU A 445 20.61 -5.05 -3.59
C LEU A 445 21.27 -6.28 -4.22
N GLY A 446 22.34 -6.12 -5.00
CA GLY A 446 23.11 -7.25 -5.53
C GLY A 446 23.73 -8.12 -4.44
N HIS A 447 24.27 -7.52 -3.39
CA HIS A 447 24.77 -8.27 -2.23
C HIS A 447 23.66 -9.09 -1.57
N GLN A 448 22.50 -8.47 -1.31
CA GLN A 448 21.36 -9.15 -0.70
C GLN A 448 20.80 -10.27 -1.59
N LEU A 449 20.73 -10.06 -2.92
CA LEU A 449 20.32 -11.09 -3.88
C LEU A 449 21.24 -12.32 -3.80
N ARG A 450 22.56 -12.13 -3.71
CA ARG A 450 23.52 -13.24 -3.54
C ARG A 450 23.36 -13.95 -2.21
N MET A 451 23.24 -13.19 -1.12
CA MET A 451 23.05 -13.74 0.23
C MET A 451 21.77 -14.58 0.36
N LEU A 452 20.72 -14.22 -0.39
CA LEU A 452 19.45 -14.94 -0.41
C LEU A 452 19.43 -16.09 -1.44
N GLY A 453 20.51 -16.31 -2.19
CA GLY A 453 20.57 -17.33 -3.24
C GLY A 453 19.61 -17.07 -4.40
N LEU A 454 19.27 -15.81 -4.67
CA LEU A 454 18.29 -15.41 -5.69
C LEU A 454 18.92 -15.12 -7.05
N VAL A 455 20.23 -15.33 -7.19
CA VAL A 455 20.98 -14.99 -8.39
C VAL A 455 22.07 -16.02 -8.70
N LEU A 456 22.39 -16.15 -9.99
CA LEU A 456 23.55 -16.82 -10.53
C LEU A 456 24.40 -15.78 -11.26
N ASP A 457 25.69 -15.72 -10.95
CA ASP A 457 26.63 -14.91 -11.74
C ASP A 457 26.84 -15.60 -13.10
N SER A 458 26.61 -14.88 -14.19
CA SER A 458 26.67 -15.40 -15.56
C SER A 458 27.30 -14.36 -16.48
N PRO A 459 28.48 -14.64 -17.08
CA PRO A 459 29.17 -13.67 -17.95
C PRO A 459 28.39 -13.37 -19.24
N ASP A 460 27.48 -14.26 -19.64
CA ASP A 460 26.67 -14.13 -20.86
C ASP A 460 25.41 -13.28 -20.65
N ALA A 461 25.07 -12.92 -19.42
CA ALA A 461 23.95 -12.02 -19.13
C ALA A 461 24.39 -10.55 -19.29
N GLU A 462 23.52 -9.70 -19.85
CA GLU A 462 23.80 -8.26 -20.10
C GLU A 462 24.33 -7.49 -18.87
N SER A 463 23.95 -7.93 -17.67
CA SER A 463 24.32 -7.35 -16.38
C SER A 463 25.25 -8.25 -15.55
N GLY A 464 25.75 -9.36 -16.11
CA GLY A 464 26.58 -10.34 -15.41
C GLY A 464 25.85 -11.21 -14.38
N MET A 465 24.52 -11.08 -14.26
CA MET A 465 23.72 -11.73 -13.22
C MET A 465 22.33 -12.16 -13.73
N LEU A 466 21.93 -13.38 -13.38
CA LEU A 466 20.61 -13.95 -13.64
C LEU A 466 19.85 -14.17 -12.32
N LEU A 467 18.62 -13.69 -12.23
CA LEU A 467 17.67 -13.96 -11.16
C LEU A 467 17.13 -15.38 -11.24
N VAL A 468 16.98 -16.02 -10.08
CA VAL A 468 16.44 -17.38 -9.93
C VAL A 468 15.14 -17.32 -9.11
N PRO A 469 14.10 -18.12 -9.46
CA PRO A 469 12.87 -18.19 -8.68
C PRO A 469 13.13 -18.60 -7.22
N PRO A 470 12.55 -17.90 -6.21
CA PRO A 470 12.75 -18.24 -4.80
C PRO A 470 12.01 -19.52 -4.37
N PHE A 471 10.96 -19.90 -5.09
CA PHE A 471 10.12 -21.05 -4.74
C PHE A 471 10.16 -22.08 -5.86
N ARG A 472 10.45 -23.34 -5.52
CA ARG A 472 10.54 -24.45 -6.48
C ARG A 472 9.14 -24.82 -6.96
N ARG A 473 8.84 -24.65 -8.25
CA ARG A 473 7.58 -25.16 -8.79
C ARG A 473 7.59 -26.68 -8.70
N VAL A 474 6.60 -27.25 -8.03
CA VAL A 474 6.36 -28.70 -8.07
C VAL A 474 5.77 -28.99 -9.44
N SER A 475 6.52 -29.63 -10.34
CA SER A 475 5.94 -30.11 -11.59
C SER A 475 4.86 -31.16 -11.26
N PRO A 476 3.74 -31.19 -12.01
CA PRO A 476 2.71 -32.21 -11.81
C PRO A 476 3.26 -33.66 -11.92
N ASP A 477 4.40 -33.84 -12.60
CA ASP A 477 5.06 -35.14 -12.78
C ASP A 477 6.13 -35.47 -11.71
N GLY A 478 6.23 -34.69 -10.62
CA GLY A 478 7.20 -34.95 -9.53
C GLY A 478 8.67 -34.66 -9.88
N GLY A 479 8.95 -34.18 -11.09
CA GLY A 479 10.27 -33.69 -11.49
C GLY A 479 10.57 -32.29 -10.93
N VAL A 480 11.71 -32.15 -10.26
CA VAL A 480 12.24 -30.85 -9.80
C VAL A 480 12.76 -30.09 -11.03
N ALA A 481 12.20 -28.92 -11.30
CA ALA A 481 12.70 -27.97 -12.31
C ALA A 481 13.45 -26.80 -11.64
#